data_AF-A0A832UVJ3-F1
#
_entry.id   AF-A0A832UVJ3-F1
#
_cell.length_a   1.000
_cell.length_b   1.000
_cell.length_c   1.000
_cell.angle_alpha   90.00
_cell.angle_beta   90.00
_cell.angle_gamma   90.00
#
_symmetry.space_group_name_H-M   'P 1'
#
loop_
_entity.id
_entity.type
_entity.pdbx_description
1 polymer ?
#
loop_
_entity_poly.entity_id
_entity_poly.type
_entity_poly.pdbx_seq_one_letter_code
_entity_poly.pdbx_strand_id
1 'polypeptide(L)'
;MMVRHPPEFLNNGTYLLPAYDECKRSSIILSSEPPYSNWKISYSFTKSDIIQSVLIKTREERLTMFFRPHSDPRYIWKSHSTNQGVLWTTPDMTSLPNTLSGFSTISANNSIAMIYNHTHEHRRYPLSVFTSQDGGNHMGRTLKYRQCQV
;
A
#
# COMPACT_ATOMS: atom_id res chain seq x y z
N MET A 1 14.02 2.48 10.38
CA MET A 1 12.55 2.38 10.36
C MET A 1 11.94 3.75 10.07
N MET A 2 11.00 3.83 9.13
CA MET A 2 10.36 5.06 8.68
C MET A 2 8.85 4.83 8.50
N VAL A 3 8.07 5.88 8.73
CA VAL A 3 6.61 5.91 8.53
C VAL A 3 6.32 6.92 7.43
N ARG A 4 5.47 6.54 6.46
CA ARG A 4 5.11 7.40 5.33
C ARG A 4 3.61 7.57 5.15
N HIS A 5 2.83 6.54 5.48
CA HIS A 5 1.39 6.50 5.27
C HIS A 5 0.66 6.42 6.62
N PRO A 6 -0.59 6.93 6.69
CA PRO A 6 -1.36 6.95 7.93
C PRO A 6 -1.65 5.52 8.43
N PRO A 7 -1.94 5.37 9.74
CA PRO A 7 -2.44 4.11 10.27
C PRO A 7 -3.89 3.84 9.83
N GLU A 8 -4.30 2.58 9.95
CA GLU A 8 -5.69 2.16 9.85
C GLU A 8 -6.23 1.77 11.24
N PHE A 9 -7.47 2.18 11.53
CA PHE A 9 -8.16 1.86 12.76
C PHE A 9 -9.07 0.64 12.57
N LEU A 10 -8.88 -0.39 13.39
CA LEU A 10 -9.59 -1.65 13.29
C LEU A 10 -10.85 -1.68 14.17
N ASN A 11 -11.76 -2.61 13.84
CA ASN A 11 -13.01 -2.79 14.58
C ASN A 11 -12.79 -3.18 16.05
N ASN A 12 -11.71 -3.89 16.34
CA ASN A 12 -11.32 -4.28 17.70
C ASN A 12 -10.65 -3.14 18.50
N GLY A 13 -10.57 -1.92 17.95
CA GLY A 13 -9.96 -0.77 18.61
C GLY A 13 -8.44 -0.67 18.49
N THR A 14 -7.79 -1.56 17.74
CA THR A 14 -6.35 -1.51 17.46
C THR A 14 -6.03 -0.56 16.29
N TYR A 15 -4.95 0.21 16.39
CA TYR A 15 -4.32 0.86 15.24
C TYR A 15 -3.30 -0.07 14.61
N LEU A 16 -3.29 -0.15 13.28
CA LEU A 16 -2.19 -0.71 12.50
C LEU A 16 -1.50 0.38 11.70
N LEU A 17 -0.19 0.52 11.84
CA LEU A 17 0.63 1.52 11.17
C LEU A 17 1.63 0.85 10.23
N PRO A 18 1.51 1.05 8.90
CA PRO A 18 2.52 0.59 7.97
C PRO A 18 3.82 1.38 8.14
N ALA A 19 4.92 0.66 8.29
CA ALA A 19 6.26 1.22 8.35
C ALA A 19 7.22 0.37 7.51
N TYR A 20 8.41 0.88 7.25
CA TYR A 20 9.41 0.16 6.47
C TYR A 20 10.83 0.47 6.96
N ASP A 21 11.77 -0.35 6.53
CA ASP A 21 13.20 -0.17 6.75
C ASP A 21 13.90 -0.12 5.40
N GLU A 22 14.44 1.06 5.03
CA GLU A 22 15.10 1.25 3.73
C GLU A 22 16.40 0.42 3.63
N CYS A 23 17.12 0.23 4.75
CA CYS A 23 18.37 -0.53 4.76
C CYS A 23 18.12 -2.04 4.62
N LYS A 24 17.12 -2.56 5.35
CA LYS A 24 16.71 -3.97 5.25
C LYS A 24 15.80 -4.26 4.06
N ARG A 25 15.33 -3.20 3.40
CA ARG A 25 14.40 -3.22 2.27
C ARG A 25 13.15 -4.05 2.55
N SER A 26 12.61 -3.87 3.74
CA SER A 26 11.47 -4.63 4.23
C SER A 26 10.36 -3.72 4.73
N SER A 27 9.15 -4.25 4.70
CA SER A 27 7.97 -3.59 5.25
C SER A 27 7.52 -4.29 6.53
N ILE A 28 7.03 -3.53 7.48
CA ILE A 28 6.54 -4.01 8.77
C ILE A 28 5.20 -3.35 9.09
N ILE A 29 4.47 -3.97 10.00
CA ILE A 29 3.27 -3.38 10.60
C ILE A 29 3.56 -3.17 12.08
N LEU A 30 3.34 -1.94 12.54
CA LEU A 30 3.28 -1.62 13.96
C LEU A 30 1.83 -1.66 14.41
N SER A 31 1.58 -2.13 15.63
CA SER A 31 0.26 -2.15 16.24
C SER A 31 0.27 -1.40 17.56
N SER A 32 -0.85 -0.75 17.86
CA SER A 32 -1.08 -0.09 19.14
C SER A 32 -2.53 -0.26 19.57
N GLU A 33 -2.73 -0.57 20.84
CA GLU A 33 -4.03 -0.78 21.49
C GLU A 33 -4.21 0.30 22.56
N PRO A 34 -5.44 0.61 23.03
CA PRO A 34 -5.65 1.55 24.11
C PRO A 34 -4.73 1.27 25.31
N PRO A 35 -4.09 2.29 25.91
CA PRO A 35 -4.30 3.73 25.70
C PRO A 35 -3.45 4.36 24.57
N TYR A 36 -2.94 3.56 23.62
CA TYR A 36 -2.13 3.96 22.47
C TYR A 36 -0.77 4.57 22.79
N SER A 37 -0.26 4.31 23.99
CA SER A 37 1.04 4.82 24.47
C SER A 37 2.23 4.02 23.96
N ASN A 38 2.02 2.81 23.43
CA ASN A 38 3.08 1.91 23.00
C ASN A 38 2.77 1.32 21.62
N TRP A 39 3.82 1.15 20.81
CA TRP A 39 3.75 0.54 19.48
C TRP A 39 4.66 -0.69 19.43
N LYS A 40 4.13 -1.83 18.99
CA LYS A 40 4.87 -3.10 18.83
C LYS A 40 4.81 -3.57 17.38
N ILE A 41 5.89 -4.17 16.88
CA ILE A 41 5.87 -4.83 15.56
C ILE A 41 4.92 -6.02 15.66
N SER A 42 3.81 -6.00 14.91
CA SER A 42 2.85 -7.11 14.84
C SER A 42 3.12 -8.06 13.68
N TYR A 43 3.72 -7.56 12.59
CA TYR A 43 4.05 -8.37 11.43
C TYR A 43 5.24 -7.81 10.65
N SER A 44 5.98 -8.66 9.95
CA SER A 44 7.14 -8.28 9.15
C SER A 44 7.20 -9.03 7.81
N PHE A 45 7.34 -8.29 6.72
CA PHE A 45 7.53 -8.79 5.36
C PHE A 45 9.03 -8.76 5.03
N THR A 46 9.76 -9.81 5.42
CA THR A 46 11.23 -9.86 5.31
C THR A 46 11.76 -10.53 4.05
N LYS A 47 10.90 -11.24 3.30
CA LYS A 47 11.30 -12.09 2.17
C LYS A 47 11.15 -11.42 0.80
N SER A 48 10.80 -10.14 0.75
CA SER A 48 10.47 -9.43 -0.48
C SER A 48 11.07 -8.03 -0.43
N ASP A 49 11.61 -7.56 -1.56
CA ASP A 49 12.25 -6.24 -1.70
C ASP A 49 11.19 -5.13 -1.83
N ILE A 50 10.37 -4.99 -0.79
CA ILE A 50 9.16 -4.15 -0.77
C ILE A 50 9.17 -3.19 0.42
N ILE A 51 8.89 -1.92 0.14
CA ILE A 51 8.98 -0.81 1.09
C ILE A 51 7.84 0.18 0.90
N GLN A 52 7.76 1.18 1.77
CA GLN A 52 6.81 2.30 1.64
C GLN A 52 5.37 1.82 1.40
N SER A 53 4.89 0.96 2.28
CA SER A 53 3.58 0.34 2.16
C SER A 53 2.43 1.29 2.51
N VAL A 54 1.28 1.08 1.88
CA VAL A 54 0.00 1.73 2.18
C VAL A 54 -0.97 0.65 2.63
N LEU A 55 -1.52 0.81 3.83
CA LEU A 55 -2.55 -0.06 4.38
C LEU A 55 -3.92 0.58 4.16
N ILE A 56 -4.90 -0.19 3.68
CA ILE A 56 -6.28 0.25 3.52
C ILE A 56 -7.26 -0.83 4.00
N LYS A 57 -8.42 -0.40 4.50
CA LYS A 57 -9.57 -1.28 4.75
C LYS A 57 -10.48 -1.32 3.53
N THR A 58 -10.49 -2.45 2.81
CA THR A 58 -11.25 -2.59 1.54
C THR A 58 -12.69 -3.06 1.73
N ARG A 59 -12.94 -3.85 2.79
CA ARG A 59 -14.24 -4.34 3.26
C ARG A 59 -14.16 -4.53 4.78
N GLU A 60 -15.28 -4.74 5.46
CA GLU A 60 -15.36 -4.80 6.93
C GLU A 60 -14.29 -5.69 7.57
N GLU A 61 -13.93 -6.80 6.94
CA GLU A 61 -12.94 -7.76 7.45
C GLU A 61 -11.71 -7.94 6.56
N ARG A 62 -11.58 -7.16 5.48
CA ARG A 62 -10.48 -7.31 4.53
C ARG A 62 -9.58 -6.09 4.50
N LEU A 63 -8.39 -6.27 5.06
CA LEU A 63 -7.28 -5.34 4.91
C LEU A 63 -6.50 -5.66 3.64
N THR A 64 -6.09 -4.64 2.92
CA THR A 64 -5.17 -4.78 1.78
C THR A 64 -4.01 -3.83 2.01
N MET A 65 -2.79 -4.37 1.84
CA MET A 65 -1.58 -3.59 1.88
C MET A 65 -0.95 -3.59 0.50
N PHE A 66 -0.66 -2.39 -0.01
CA PHE A 66 0.09 -2.19 -1.25
C PHE A 66 1.51 -1.78 -0.92
N PHE A 67 2.48 -2.15 -1.74
CA PHE A 67 3.88 -1.87 -1.50
C PHE A 67 4.57 -1.28 -2.72
N ARG A 68 5.53 -0.39 -2.46
CA ARG A 68 6.47 0.08 -3.48
C ARG A 68 7.56 -0.99 -3.64
N PRO A 69 7.86 -1.44 -4.86
CA PRO A 69 9.05 -2.25 -5.07
C PRO A 69 10.29 -1.38 -4.78
N HIS A 70 11.32 -1.95 -4.16
CA HIS A 70 12.60 -1.27 -4.01
C HIS A 70 13.50 -1.49 -5.24
N SER A 71 13.35 -2.61 -5.96
CA SER A 71 14.10 -2.94 -7.17
C SER A 71 13.21 -3.54 -8.27
N ASP A 72 13.81 -4.05 -9.35
CA ASP A 72 13.07 -4.75 -10.41
C ASP A 72 12.58 -6.13 -9.92
N PRO A 73 11.38 -6.58 -10.36
CA PRO A 73 10.49 -5.92 -11.31
C PRO A 73 9.66 -4.77 -10.68
N ARG A 74 9.56 -3.68 -11.43
CA ARG A 74 8.95 -2.39 -11.06
C ARG A 74 7.42 -2.38 -11.15
N TYR A 75 6.77 -3.24 -10.37
CA TYR A 75 5.32 -3.26 -10.19
C TYR A 75 4.94 -2.98 -8.74
N ILE A 76 3.76 -2.40 -8.52
CA ILE A 76 3.18 -2.34 -7.18
C ILE A 76 2.88 -3.77 -6.73
N TRP A 77 3.24 -4.09 -5.49
CA TRP A 77 2.92 -5.38 -4.87
C TRP A 77 1.71 -5.24 -3.97
N LYS A 78 1.03 -6.35 -3.69
CA LYS A 78 -0.07 -6.39 -2.73
C LYS A 78 -0.03 -7.63 -1.85
N SER A 79 -0.56 -7.48 -0.64
CA SER A 79 -0.87 -8.57 0.29
C SER A 79 -2.19 -8.23 0.98
N HIS A 80 -2.89 -9.25 1.47
CA HIS A 80 -4.14 -9.04 2.18
C HIS A 80 -4.21 -9.84 3.48
N SER A 81 -5.06 -9.35 4.38
CA SER A 81 -5.41 -10.01 5.63
C SER A 81 -6.93 -10.05 5.77
N THR A 82 -7.45 -11.20 6.17
CA THR A 82 -8.86 -11.45 6.47
C THR A 82 -9.11 -11.69 7.96
N ASN A 83 -8.12 -11.46 8.81
CA ASN A 83 -8.16 -11.71 10.25
C ASN A 83 -7.59 -10.53 11.04
N GLN A 84 -8.04 -9.32 10.71
CA GLN A 84 -7.66 -8.08 11.41
C GLN A 84 -6.14 -7.82 11.47
N GLY A 85 -5.40 -8.24 10.44
CA GLY A 85 -3.97 -7.97 10.32
C GLY A 85 -3.07 -8.91 11.11
N VAL A 86 -3.59 -10.00 11.66
CA VAL A 86 -2.81 -11.03 12.37
C VAL A 86 -1.95 -11.85 11.42
N LEU A 87 -2.55 -12.32 10.31
CA LEU A 87 -1.85 -13.03 9.25
C LEU A 87 -2.05 -12.32 7.91
N TRP A 88 -1.03 -12.45 7.06
CA TRP A 88 -0.98 -11.83 5.75
C TRP A 88 -0.58 -12.87 4.71
N THR A 89 -1.15 -12.77 3.52
CA THR A 89 -0.71 -13.57 2.39
C THR A 89 0.70 -13.18 1.96
N THR A 90 1.42 -14.10 1.30
CA THR A 90 2.65 -13.75 0.60
C THR A 90 2.38 -12.57 -0.35
N PRO A 91 3.23 -11.51 -0.35
CA PRO A 91 3.10 -10.42 -1.30
C PRO A 91 3.21 -10.93 -2.74
N ASP A 92 2.33 -10.44 -3.61
CA ASP A 92 2.35 -10.76 -5.03
C ASP A 92 2.25 -9.47 -5.87
N MET A 93 2.78 -9.52 -7.08
CA MET A 93 2.79 -8.39 -8.00
C MET A 93 1.38 -8.10 -8.52
N THR A 94 1.12 -6.82 -8.73
CA THR A 94 -0.04 -6.35 -9.52
C THR A 94 0.40 -6.07 -10.95
N SER A 95 -0.57 -5.77 -11.83
CA SER A 95 -0.30 -5.23 -13.16
C SER A 95 0.03 -3.73 -13.17
N LEU A 96 0.00 -3.05 -12.01
CA LEU A 96 0.24 -1.61 -11.92
C LEU A 96 1.75 -1.33 -11.88
N PRO A 97 2.32 -0.59 -12.84
CA PRO A 97 3.74 -0.29 -12.80
C PRO A 97 4.08 0.71 -11.69
N ASN A 98 5.30 0.64 -11.18
CA ASN A 98 5.87 1.58 -10.23
C ASN A 98 7.34 1.84 -10.54
N THR A 99 7.66 3.06 -10.97
CA THR A 99 9.01 3.47 -11.36
C THR A 99 9.89 3.82 -10.15
N LEU A 100 9.82 3.00 -9.09
CA LEU A 100 10.41 3.25 -7.79
C LEU A 100 9.99 4.62 -7.23
N SER A 101 8.75 5.03 -7.49
CA SER A 101 8.18 6.28 -7.00
C SER A 101 7.17 6.01 -5.89
N GLY A 102 7.00 6.98 -5.00
CA GLY A 102 5.92 6.92 -4.01
C GLY A 102 4.55 6.89 -4.70
N PHE A 103 3.58 6.29 -4.04
CA PHE A 103 2.17 6.32 -4.40
C PHE A 103 1.34 6.47 -3.13
N SER A 104 0.05 6.76 -3.26
CA SER A 104 -0.88 6.72 -2.13
C SER A 104 -2.17 6.06 -2.57
N THR A 105 -2.86 5.42 -1.63
CA THR A 105 -4.10 4.70 -1.90
C THR A 105 -5.10 4.96 -0.78
N ILE A 106 -6.37 5.11 -1.15
CA ILE A 106 -7.50 5.16 -0.23
C ILE A 106 -8.56 4.14 -0.66
N SER A 107 -9.42 3.76 0.28
CA SER A 107 -10.66 3.05 -0.02
C SER A 107 -11.87 3.87 0.42
N ALA A 108 -12.92 3.87 -0.40
CA ALA A 108 -14.21 4.46 -0.07
C ALA A 108 -15.30 3.69 -0.82
N ASN A 109 -16.42 3.38 -0.15
CA ASN A 109 -17.58 2.69 -0.74
C ASN A 109 -17.18 1.42 -1.51
N ASN A 110 -16.35 0.58 -0.90
CA ASN A 110 -15.80 -0.66 -1.49
C ASN A 110 -15.03 -0.47 -2.80
N SER A 111 -14.66 0.78 -3.11
CA SER A 111 -13.79 1.14 -4.23
C SER A 111 -12.42 1.56 -3.71
N ILE A 112 -11.41 1.44 -4.56
CA ILE A 112 -10.05 1.86 -4.30
C ILE A 112 -9.72 3.00 -5.27
N ALA A 113 -9.05 4.03 -4.77
CA ALA A 113 -8.40 5.05 -5.58
C ALA A 113 -6.92 5.13 -5.22
N MET A 114 -6.05 4.99 -6.22
CA MET A 114 -4.60 5.03 -6.07
C MET A 114 -4.00 6.12 -6.94
N ILE A 115 -3.19 6.98 -6.35
CA ILE A 115 -2.44 8.03 -7.04
C ILE A 115 -1.00 7.57 -7.19
N TYR A 116 -0.52 7.47 -8.43
CA TYR A 116 0.81 6.94 -8.76
C TYR A 116 1.30 7.45 -10.13
N ASN A 117 2.54 7.11 -10.48
CA ASN A 117 3.13 7.42 -11.77
C ASN A 117 2.90 6.26 -12.76
N HIS A 118 1.87 6.37 -13.60
CA HIS A 118 1.50 5.29 -14.53
C HIS A 118 2.42 5.23 -15.75
N THR A 119 3.56 4.57 -15.61
CA THR A 119 4.56 4.42 -16.67
C THR A 119 5.48 3.24 -16.39
N HIS A 120 5.91 2.52 -17.44
CA HIS A 120 6.94 1.49 -17.35
C HIS A 120 8.37 2.04 -17.55
N GLU A 121 8.46 3.20 -18.19
CA GLU A 121 9.72 3.93 -18.38
C GLU A 121 10.21 4.48 -17.04
N HIS A 122 11.53 4.55 -16.83
CA HIS A 122 12.14 5.06 -15.59
C HIS A 122 12.02 6.59 -15.47
N ARG A 123 10.79 7.08 -15.29
CA ARG A 123 10.44 8.49 -15.14
C ARG A 123 9.35 8.67 -14.09
N ARG A 124 9.30 9.85 -13.45
CA ARG A 124 8.33 10.17 -12.39
C ARG A 124 7.17 11.03 -12.91
N TYR A 125 6.63 10.68 -14.07
CA TYR A 125 5.43 11.28 -14.68
C TYR A 125 4.82 10.32 -15.73
N PRO A 126 3.52 10.42 -16.07
CA PRO A 126 2.53 11.35 -15.54
C PRO A 126 1.97 10.90 -14.18
N LEU A 127 1.57 11.86 -13.35
CA LEU A 127 0.74 11.56 -12.18
C LEU A 127 -0.65 11.12 -12.66
N SER A 128 -1.12 9.98 -12.16
CA SER A 128 -2.35 9.35 -12.60
C SER A 128 -3.14 8.82 -11.41
N VAL A 129 -4.46 8.76 -11.55
CA VAL A 129 -5.35 8.12 -10.60
C VAL A 129 -5.88 6.82 -11.20
N PHE A 130 -5.61 5.72 -10.54
CA PHE A 130 -6.21 4.41 -10.81
C PHE A 130 -7.41 4.20 -9.88
N THR A 131 -8.53 3.73 -10.42
CA THR A 131 -9.69 3.34 -9.62
C THR A 131 -10.06 1.89 -9.84
N SER A 132 -10.42 1.15 -8.80
CA SER A 132 -10.88 -0.24 -8.90
C SER A 132 -12.07 -0.50 -7.96
N GLN A 133 -12.99 -1.37 -8.38
CA GLN A 133 -14.13 -1.86 -7.58
C GLN A 133 -13.95 -3.32 -7.11
N ASP A 134 -12.86 -3.96 -7.51
CA ASP A 134 -12.57 -5.38 -7.27
C ASP A 134 -11.43 -5.62 -6.28
N GLY A 135 -11.03 -4.59 -5.53
CA GLY A 135 -9.94 -4.68 -4.57
C GLY A 135 -8.54 -4.61 -5.19
N GLY A 136 -8.40 -3.97 -6.35
CA GLY A 136 -7.12 -3.79 -7.06
C GLY A 136 -6.66 -5.07 -7.77
N ASN A 137 -7.61 -5.88 -8.24
CA ASN A 137 -7.35 -7.13 -8.94
C ASN A 137 -7.29 -6.96 -10.46
N HIS A 138 -8.15 -6.14 -11.04
CA HIS A 138 -8.12 -5.84 -12.47
C HIS A 138 -7.73 -4.40 -12.74
N MET A 139 -7.26 -4.15 -13.98
CA MET A 139 -7.06 -2.77 -14.44
C MET A 139 -8.42 -2.07 -14.55
N GLY A 140 -8.74 -1.22 -13.59
CA GLY A 140 -9.80 -0.24 -13.75
C GLY A 140 -9.35 0.98 -14.54
N ARG A 141 -10.17 2.04 -14.51
CA ARG A 141 -9.92 3.26 -15.27
C ARG A 141 -8.74 4.03 -14.69
N THR A 142 -7.75 4.37 -15.54
CA THR A 142 -6.67 5.29 -15.17
C THR A 142 -6.91 6.67 -15.79
N LEU A 143 -7.06 7.67 -14.92
CA LEU A 143 -7.19 9.07 -15.31
C LEU A 143 -5.81 9.74 -15.18
N LYS A 144 -5.25 10.20 -16.30
CA LYS A 144 -4.00 10.96 -16.30
C LYS A 144 -4.27 12.41 -15.95
N TYR A 145 -3.54 12.96 -14.99
CA TYR A 145 -3.55 14.40 -14.76
C TYR A 145 -2.91 15.09 -15.97
N ARG A 146 -3.69 15.88 -16.71
CA ARG A 146 -3.14 16.77 -17.75
C ARG A 146 -2.80 18.08 -17.08
N GLN A 147 -1.51 18.40 -16.96
CA GLN A 147 -1.13 19.80 -16.73
C GLN A 147 -1.63 20.60 -17.93
N CYS A 148 -2.42 21.65 -17.68
CA CYS A 148 -2.64 22.69 -18.69
C CYS A 148 -1.27 23.28 -19.00
N GLN A 149 -0.84 23.21 -20.26
CA GLN A 149 0.30 24.00 -20.70
C GLN A 149 -0.14 25.47 -20.62
N VAL A 150 0.57 26.25 -19.81
CA VAL A 150 0.45 27.71 -19.75
C VAL A 150 1.29 28.30 -20.87
#